data_AF-A0A7G9SE43-F1
#
_entry.id   AF-A0A7G9SE43-F1
#
_cell.length_a   1.000
_cell.length_b   1.000
_cell.length_c   1.000
_cell.angle_alpha   90.00
_cell.angle_beta   90.00
_cell.angle_gamma   90.00
#
_symmetry.space_group_name_H-M   'P 1'
#
loop_
_entity.id
_entity.type
_entity.pdbx_description
1 polymer ?
#
loop_
_entity_poly.entity_id
_entity_poly.type
_entity_poly.pdbx_seq_one_letter_code
_entity_poly.pdbx_strand_id
1 'polypeptide(L)'
;MVVHTNQFTAAWEGAFFRFDPAIGQLTAVKLDVDVHATRWFDYVPPADGSTSETIQWQLVSPTNLDVHNSNFVRQENFKFDLLGEGSATLAPYTLGVAVVDAQFSFAMNPALYQTDLTNNPFPNYDYGINDDGGLAGGDLIFTTRDGVQARQLSCFYTFGQCGNRILYTLTFSFVPHGEPVPEPGTWAMMLIGFGAIGASLRRKSRNNASPELA
;
A
#
# COMPACT_ATOMS: atom_id res chain seq x y z
N MET A 1 -6.04 16.13 -7.53
CA MET A 1 -5.82 14.94 -6.67
C MET A 1 -4.32 14.71 -6.63
N VAL A 2 -3.70 15.00 -5.48
CA VAL A 2 -2.26 14.74 -5.28
C VAL A 2 -2.15 13.38 -4.59
N VAL A 3 -1.43 12.45 -5.21
CA VAL A 3 -1.16 11.12 -4.64
C VAL A 3 0.27 11.14 -4.09
N HIS A 4 0.42 11.01 -2.78
CA HIS A 4 1.71 10.71 -2.17
C HIS A 4 1.83 9.19 -2.01
N THR A 5 2.85 8.60 -2.63
CA THR A 5 3.14 7.16 -2.56
C THR A 5 4.43 6.97 -1.77
N ASN A 6 4.36 6.22 -0.67
CA ASN A 6 5.55 5.76 0.05
C ASN A 6 5.55 4.24 0.05
N GLN A 7 6.67 3.62 -0.35
CA GLN A 7 6.87 2.18 -0.29
C GLN A 7 7.78 1.85 0.89
N PHE A 8 7.35 0.93 1.75
CA PHE A 8 8.14 0.45 2.88
C PHE A 8 8.27 -1.07 2.83
N THR A 9 9.48 -1.57 3.08
CA THR A 9 9.76 -2.97 3.39
C THR A 9 9.73 -3.15 4.89
N ALA A 10 8.77 -3.92 5.40
CA ALA A 10 8.57 -4.13 6.82
C ALA A 10 9.82 -4.76 7.49
N ALA A 11 10.56 -3.94 8.23
CA ALA A 11 11.45 -4.35 9.30
C ALA A 11 11.14 -3.44 10.49
N TRP A 12 10.09 -3.78 11.27
CA TRP A 12 9.75 -3.29 12.62
C TRP A 12 9.76 -1.76 12.92
N GLU A 13 10.01 -0.87 11.95
CA GLU A 13 10.22 0.57 12.19
C GLU A 13 9.34 1.49 11.31
N GLY A 14 8.40 0.93 10.54
CA GLY A 14 7.61 1.67 9.57
C GLY A 14 6.29 2.22 10.13
N ALA A 15 6.30 3.37 10.81
CA ALA A 15 5.08 4.08 11.14
C ALA A 15 4.38 4.65 9.89
N PHE A 16 3.05 4.60 9.81
CA PHE A 16 2.32 5.36 8.79
C PHE A 16 2.57 6.86 8.96
N PHE A 17 2.88 7.55 7.85
CA PHE A 17 2.99 9.01 7.86
C PHE A 17 1.64 9.67 8.15
N ARG A 18 1.69 10.80 8.85
CA ARG A 18 0.49 11.60 9.16
C ARG A 18 0.10 12.42 7.93
N PHE A 19 -1.20 12.64 7.76
CA PHE A 19 -1.68 13.66 6.84
C PHE A 19 -1.48 15.04 7.48
N ASP A 20 -0.91 15.99 6.74
CA ASP A 20 -0.74 17.36 7.21
C ASP A 20 -2.05 18.15 7.01
N PRO A 21 -2.80 18.51 8.06
CA PRO A 21 -4.02 19.27 7.89
C PRO A 21 -3.76 20.68 7.32
N ALA A 22 -2.53 21.21 7.35
CA ALA A 22 -2.24 22.53 6.77
C ALA A 22 -2.37 22.55 5.24
N ILE A 23 -2.25 21.41 4.56
CA ILE A 23 -2.33 21.34 3.08
C ILE A 23 -3.76 21.15 2.57
N GLY A 24 -4.71 20.75 3.42
CA GLY A 24 -6.10 20.55 3.02
C GLY A 24 -6.95 19.73 3.99
N GLN A 25 -8.19 19.51 3.60
CA GLN A 25 -9.12 18.63 4.29
C GLN A 25 -9.06 17.21 3.70
N LEU A 26 -8.62 16.24 4.50
CA LEU A 26 -8.59 14.83 4.11
C LEU A 26 -10.01 14.30 3.84
N THR A 27 -10.23 13.65 2.70
CA THR A 27 -11.54 13.11 2.29
C THR A 27 -11.56 11.59 2.20
N ALA A 28 -10.43 10.96 1.87
CA ALA A 28 -10.32 9.51 1.85
C ALA A 28 -8.89 9.07 2.18
N VAL A 29 -8.78 7.88 2.78
CA VAL A 29 -7.52 7.19 3.01
C VAL A 29 -7.66 5.78 2.43
N LYS A 30 -6.69 5.38 1.61
CA LYS A 30 -6.65 4.06 1.00
C LYS A 30 -5.34 3.38 1.37
N LEU A 31 -5.43 2.13 1.81
CA LEU A 31 -4.28 1.27 2.08
C LEU A 31 -4.23 0.16 1.05
N ASP A 32 -3.20 0.18 0.22
CA ASP A 32 -2.86 -0.90 -0.68
C ASP A 32 -1.79 -1.78 -0.01
N VAL A 33 -1.97 -3.09 -0.03
CA VAL A 33 -1.10 -4.07 0.63
C VAL A 33 -0.71 -5.12 -0.39
N ASP A 34 0.59 -5.26 -0.64
CA ASP A 34 1.16 -6.36 -1.40
C ASP A 34 1.76 -7.39 -0.43
N VAL A 35 1.23 -8.60 -0.46
CA VAL A 35 1.66 -9.71 0.37
C VAL A 35 2.39 -10.71 -0.49
N HIS A 36 3.64 -11.01 -0.13
CA HIS A 36 4.41 -12.13 -0.64
C HIS A 36 4.58 -13.12 0.50
N ALA A 37 4.00 -14.31 0.37
CA ALA A 37 4.11 -15.37 1.36
C ALA A 37 4.83 -16.57 0.81
N THR A 38 5.64 -17.19 1.66
CA THR A 38 6.38 -18.42 1.32
C THR A 38 6.06 -19.50 2.34
N ARG A 39 5.80 -20.71 1.87
CA ARG A 39 5.59 -21.90 2.70
C ARG A 39 6.47 -23.04 2.22
N TRP A 40 7.06 -23.73 3.17
CA TRP A 40 7.89 -24.89 2.90
C TRP A 40 7.12 -26.16 3.20
N PHE A 41 7.35 -27.18 2.38
CA PHE A 41 6.76 -28.50 2.59
C PHE A 41 7.77 -29.57 2.22
N ASP A 42 7.66 -30.74 2.83
CA ASP A 42 8.46 -31.91 2.46
C ASP A 42 7.64 -32.90 1.65
N TYR A 43 8.35 -33.62 0.78
CA TYR A 43 7.81 -34.76 0.05
C TYR A 43 8.38 -36.05 0.62
N VAL A 44 7.49 -36.89 1.16
CA VAL A 44 7.82 -38.23 1.61
C VAL A 44 7.36 -39.21 0.53
N PRO A 45 8.28 -39.87 -0.18
CA PRO A 45 7.91 -40.80 -1.25
C PRO A 45 7.21 -42.05 -0.69
N PRO A 46 6.34 -42.68 -1.49
CA PRO A 46 5.79 -43.99 -1.17
C PRO A 46 6.89 -45.06 -1.03
N ALA A 47 6.58 -46.13 -0.30
CA ALA A 47 7.51 -47.23 -0.02
C ALA A 47 7.94 -48.02 -1.27
N ASP A 48 7.29 -47.80 -2.42
CA ASP A 48 7.60 -48.43 -3.70
C ASP A 48 8.84 -47.84 -4.39
N GLY A 49 9.42 -46.77 -3.83
CA GLY A 49 10.67 -46.18 -4.31
C GLY A 49 10.51 -45.25 -5.51
N SER A 50 9.34 -44.64 -5.71
CA SER A 50 9.14 -43.63 -6.77
C SER A 50 10.17 -42.50 -6.69
N THR A 51 10.74 -42.12 -7.84
CA THR A 51 11.89 -41.20 -7.91
C THR A 51 11.52 -39.72 -8.07
N SER A 52 10.27 -39.39 -8.39
CA SER A 52 9.81 -38.00 -8.51
C SER A 52 8.29 -37.92 -8.60
N GLU A 53 7.70 -36.87 -8.03
CA GLU A 53 6.27 -36.64 -8.11
C GLU A 53 5.91 -35.16 -8.22
N THR A 54 4.86 -34.88 -8.99
CA THR A 54 4.24 -33.56 -9.06
C THR A 54 3.18 -33.42 -7.97
N ILE A 55 3.47 -32.57 -6.99
CA ILE A 55 2.55 -32.21 -5.91
C ILE A 55 1.82 -30.95 -6.34
N GLN A 56 0.49 -30.99 -6.32
CA GLN A 56 -0.35 -29.80 -6.40
C GLN A 56 -0.59 -29.29 -4.98
N TRP A 57 -0.58 -27.98 -4.79
CA TRP A 57 -0.80 -27.36 -3.51
C TRP A 57 -1.75 -26.17 -3.65
N GLN A 58 -2.52 -25.93 -2.60
CA GLN A 58 -3.37 -24.76 -2.42
C GLN A 58 -3.08 -24.17 -1.03
N LEU A 59 -2.73 -22.89 -0.97
CA LEU A 59 -2.62 -22.13 0.27
C LEU A 59 -3.96 -21.45 0.55
N VAL A 60 -4.50 -21.70 1.73
CA VAL A 60 -5.66 -20.95 2.26
C VAL A 60 -5.26 -20.43 3.63
N SER A 61 -5.03 -19.12 3.72
CA SER A 61 -4.60 -18.48 4.97
C SER A 61 -5.51 -17.29 5.28
N PRO A 62 -6.54 -17.49 6.12
CA PRO A 62 -7.29 -16.39 6.70
C PRO A 62 -6.32 -15.49 7.47
N THR A 63 -6.22 -14.25 7.04
CA THR A 63 -5.24 -13.30 7.56
C THR A 63 -5.95 -12.06 8.07
N ASN A 64 -5.47 -11.56 9.20
CA ASN A 64 -5.90 -10.32 9.78
C ASN A 64 -4.76 -9.33 9.73
N LEU A 65 -5.05 -8.13 9.22
CA LEU A 65 -4.22 -6.96 9.33
C LEU A 65 -4.86 -6.06 10.39
N ASP A 66 -4.14 -5.80 11.47
CA ASP A 66 -4.56 -4.85 12.50
C ASP A 66 -3.73 -3.57 12.50
N VAL A 67 -4.44 -2.46 12.54
CA VAL A 67 -3.86 -1.12 12.63
C VAL A 67 -3.98 -0.66 14.07
N HIS A 68 -2.86 -0.52 14.77
CA HIS A 68 -2.81 -0.14 16.18
C HIS A 68 -2.29 1.28 16.33
N ASN A 69 -2.83 2.03 17.29
CA ASN A 69 -2.22 3.30 17.69
C ASN A 69 -0.96 3.07 18.56
N SER A 70 -0.31 4.15 18.97
CA SER A 70 0.90 4.13 19.81
C SER A 70 0.74 3.46 21.18
N ASN A 71 -0.49 3.25 21.63
CA ASN A 71 -0.82 2.57 22.88
C ASN A 71 -1.26 1.12 22.63
N PHE A 72 -0.98 0.56 21.45
CA PHE A 72 -1.42 -0.77 21.01
C PHE A 72 -2.94 -0.97 21.06
N VAL A 73 -3.72 0.11 21.01
CA VAL A 73 -5.17 0.02 20.90
C VAL A 73 -5.53 -0.13 19.42
N ARG A 74 -6.13 -1.27 19.08
CA ARG A 74 -6.63 -1.58 17.75
C ARG A 74 -7.61 -0.51 17.28
N GLN A 75 -7.34 0.07 16.12
CA GLN A 75 -8.18 1.09 15.48
C GLN A 75 -9.00 0.50 14.35
N GLU A 76 -8.38 -0.32 13.51
CA GLU A 76 -9.02 -1.00 12.38
C GLU A 76 -8.53 -2.45 12.27
N ASN A 77 -9.40 -3.33 11.78
CA ASN A 77 -9.12 -4.73 11.52
C ASN A 77 -9.57 -5.05 10.09
N PHE A 78 -8.63 -5.48 9.27
CA PHE A 78 -8.88 -5.88 7.89
C PHE A 78 -8.68 -7.38 7.76
N LYS A 79 -9.75 -8.08 7.38
CA LYS A 79 -9.73 -9.53 7.17
C LYS A 79 -9.61 -9.81 5.68
N PHE A 80 -8.68 -10.67 5.32
CA PHE A 80 -8.51 -11.12 3.95
C PHE A 80 -8.01 -12.56 3.91
N ASP A 81 -8.44 -13.31 2.90
CA ASP A 81 -7.93 -14.64 2.66
C ASP A 81 -6.77 -14.56 1.69
N LEU A 82 -5.60 -15.03 2.12
CA LEU A 82 -4.49 -15.25 1.21
C LEU A 82 -4.69 -16.61 0.54
N LEU A 83 -5.06 -16.54 -0.73
CA LEU A 83 -5.32 -17.70 -1.58
C LEU A 83 -4.20 -17.82 -2.61
N GLY A 84 -3.65 -19.02 -2.74
CA GLY A 84 -2.74 -19.32 -3.84
C GLY A 84 -2.77 -20.80 -4.19
N GLU A 85 -2.37 -21.10 -5.41
CA GLU A 85 -2.29 -22.47 -5.91
C GLU A 85 -1.05 -22.64 -6.76
N GLY A 86 -0.55 -23.86 -6.84
CA GLY A 86 0.58 -24.16 -7.70
C GLY A 86 0.97 -25.61 -7.66
N SER A 87 2.10 -25.91 -8.30
CA SER A 87 2.64 -27.27 -8.33
C SER A 87 4.15 -27.28 -8.31
N ALA A 88 4.71 -28.37 -7.80
CA ALA A 88 6.14 -28.63 -7.82
C ALA A 88 6.40 -30.12 -8.10
N THR A 89 7.33 -30.40 -9.01
CA THR A 89 7.86 -31.75 -9.20
C THR A 89 9.08 -31.94 -8.32
N LEU A 90 8.99 -32.82 -7.34
CA LEU A 90 10.04 -33.03 -6.34
C LEU A 90 10.60 -34.45 -6.44
N ALA A 91 11.92 -34.56 -6.23
CA ALA A 91 12.55 -35.84 -5.97
C ALA A 91 12.36 -36.24 -4.48
N PRO A 92 12.46 -37.54 -4.12
CA PRO A 92 12.45 -38.03 -2.75
C PRO A 92 13.24 -37.16 -1.78
N TYR A 93 12.62 -36.83 -0.64
CA TYR A 93 13.27 -36.08 0.45
C TYR A 93 13.75 -34.67 0.05
N THR A 94 13.19 -34.11 -1.03
CA THR A 94 13.45 -32.72 -1.44
C THR A 94 12.41 -31.80 -0.79
N LEU A 95 12.85 -30.59 -0.43
CA LEU A 95 11.98 -29.54 0.06
C LEU A 95 11.28 -28.84 -1.11
N GLY A 96 9.96 -28.73 -1.00
CA GLY A 96 9.14 -27.89 -1.85
C GLY A 96 8.90 -26.51 -1.26
N VAL A 97 8.62 -25.56 -2.14
CA VAL A 97 8.26 -24.19 -1.77
C VAL A 97 6.97 -23.81 -2.48
N ALA A 98 5.97 -23.41 -1.71
CA ALA A 98 4.77 -22.75 -2.19
C ALA A 98 4.93 -21.24 -1.99
N VAL A 99 4.72 -20.47 -3.05
CA VAL A 99 4.84 -19.01 -3.05
C VAL A 99 3.51 -18.41 -3.47
N VAL A 100 3.02 -17.44 -2.70
CA VAL A 100 1.78 -16.75 -2.99
C VAL A 100 2.01 -15.25 -2.93
N ASP A 101 1.68 -14.58 -4.03
CA ASP A 101 1.62 -13.13 -4.12
C ASP A 101 0.14 -12.71 -4.17
N ALA A 102 -0.25 -11.77 -3.32
CA ALA A 102 -1.60 -11.21 -3.32
C ALA A 102 -1.57 -9.71 -3.07
N GLN A 103 -2.57 -9.03 -3.62
CA GLN A 103 -2.74 -7.58 -3.47
C GLN A 103 -4.12 -7.29 -2.91
N PHE A 104 -4.18 -6.44 -1.90
CA PHE A 104 -5.41 -6.04 -1.24
C PHE A 104 -5.50 -4.51 -1.18
N SER A 105 -6.71 -3.98 -1.33
CA SER A 105 -6.98 -2.55 -1.20
C SER A 105 -8.07 -2.33 -0.16
N PHE A 106 -7.80 -1.48 0.81
CA PHE A 106 -8.73 -1.15 1.88
C PHE A 106 -9.01 0.34 1.91
N ALA A 107 -10.29 0.70 2.10
CA ALA A 107 -10.67 2.06 2.47
C ALA A 107 -10.58 2.19 3.99
N MET A 108 -9.88 3.22 4.46
CA MET A 108 -9.69 3.49 5.89
C MET A 108 -10.50 4.71 6.30
N ASN A 109 -10.83 4.81 7.59
CA ASN A 109 -11.56 5.95 8.13
C ASN A 109 -10.68 7.21 8.20
N PRO A 110 -10.94 8.26 7.40
CA PRO A 110 -10.12 9.48 7.39
C PRO A 110 -10.07 10.21 8.73
N ALA A 111 -11.10 10.06 9.57
CA ALA A 111 -11.15 10.71 10.88
C ALA A 111 -10.02 10.26 11.82
N LEU A 112 -9.52 9.03 11.64
CA LEU A 112 -8.38 8.51 12.39
C LEU A 112 -7.05 9.19 12.02
N TYR A 113 -7.00 9.84 10.86
CA TYR A 113 -5.82 10.48 10.28
C TYR A 113 -5.89 12.02 10.30
N GLN A 114 -6.99 12.60 10.81
CA GLN A 114 -7.23 14.05 10.87
C GLN A 114 -6.94 14.69 12.24
N THR A 115 -6.52 13.90 13.23
CA THR A 115 -6.47 14.33 14.63
C THR A 115 -5.45 15.45 14.91
N ASP A 116 -5.86 16.35 15.79
CA ASP A 116 -5.21 17.61 16.15
C ASP A 116 -3.77 17.40 16.66
N LEU A 117 -2.82 18.07 16.00
CA LEU A 117 -1.38 18.04 16.26
C LEU A 117 -1.00 18.47 17.68
N THR A 118 -1.92 19.09 18.43
CA THR A 118 -1.58 19.82 19.66
C THR A 118 -1.63 19.01 20.96
N ASN A 119 -2.42 17.91 21.04
CA ASN A 119 -2.70 17.27 22.33
C ASN A 119 -2.30 15.79 22.48
N ASN A 120 -1.88 15.14 21.40
CA ASN A 120 -1.31 13.80 21.48
C ASN A 120 -0.38 13.60 20.28
N PRO A 121 0.95 13.69 20.44
CA PRO A 121 1.87 13.66 19.30
C PRO A 121 1.99 12.24 18.72
N PHE A 122 0.93 11.67 18.12
CA PHE A 122 0.82 10.34 17.46
C PHE A 122 2.15 9.66 17.12
N PRO A 123 2.89 9.07 18.07
CA PRO A 123 4.13 8.42 17.75
C PRO A 123 3.74 7.02 17.36
N ASN A 124 3.64 6.80 16.05
CA ASN A 124 3.64 5.48 15.44
C ASN A 124 2.29 4.77 15.53
N TYR A 125 1.57 4.75 14.40
CA TYR A 125 0.77 3.56 14.12
C TYR A 125 1.76 2.44 13.87
N ASP A 126 1.88 1.52 14.82
CA ASP A 126 2.68 0.32 14.64
C ASP A 126 1.79 -0.73 13.98
N TYR A 127 2.30 -1.30 12.89
CA TYR A 127 1.57 -2.32 12.15
C TYR A 127 1.78 -3.66 12.86
N GLY A 128 0.85 -3.98 13.75
CA GLY A 128 0.78 -5.31 14.36
C GLY A 128 0.02 -6.27 13.45
N ILE A 129 0.72 -7.07 12.64
CA ILE A 129 0.14 -8.33 12.17
C ILE A 129 0.09 -9.23 13.39
N ASN A 130 -1.09 -9.43 13.98
CA ASN A 130 -1.24 -10.04 15.30
C ASN A 130 -0.34 -11.26 15.58
N ASP A 131 0.14 -11.25 16.81
CA ASP A 131 0.91 -12.27 17.53
C ASP A 131 0.18 -13.62 17.72
N ASP A 132 -1.11 -13.74 17.39
CA ASP A 132 -1.89 -14.97 17.59
C ASP A 132 -1.98 -15.89 16.36
N GLY A 133 -1.30 -15.53 15.27
CA GLY A 133 -1.26 -16.35 14.07
C GLY A 133 -0.90 -15.50 12.87
N GLY A 134 0.31 -14.93 12.86
CA GLY A 134 0.80 -14.11 11.75
C GLY A 134 0.68 -14.81 10.39
N LEU A 135 1.30 -14.28 9.35
CA LEU A 135 1.44 -15.01 8.08
C LEU A 135 2.17 -16.38 8.22
N ALA A 136 2.32 -16.95 9.41
CA ALA A 136 2.71 -18.31 9.70
C ALA A 136 1.52 -19.30 9.83
N GLY A 137 0.27 -18.84 9.98
CA GLY A 137 -0.89 -19.69 10.33
C GLY A 137 -1.71 -20.26 9.15
N GLY A 138 -1.25 -20.12 7.91
CA GLY A 138 -1.97 -20.60 6.73
C GLY A 138 -1.83 -22.11 6.53
N ASP A 139 -2.92 -22.78 6.19
CA ASP A 139 -2.93 -24.21 5.86
C ASP A 139 -2.57 -24.42 4.38
N LEU A 140 -1.57 -25.26 4.13
CA LEU A 140 -1.31 -25.83 2.81
C LEU A 140 -2.14 -27.11 2.64
N ILE A 141 -3.07 -27.06 1.69
CA ILE A 141 -3.85 -28.20 1.25
C ILE A 141 -3.11 -28.81 0.07
N PHE A 142 -2.64 -30.05 0.22
CA PHE A 142 -1.98 -30.77 -0.87
C PHE A 142 -2.97 -31.68 -1.58
N THR A 143 -2.85 -31.74 -2.90
CA THR A 143 -3.48 -32.78 -3.71
C THR A 143 -2.38 -33.67 -4.29
N THR A 144 -2.31 -34.91 -3.83
CA THR A 144 -1.29 -35.91 -4.19
C THR A 144 -1.95 -37.20 -4.68
N ARG A 145 -1.16 -38.11 -5.27
CA ARG A 145 -1.63 -39.46 -5.64
C ARG A 145 -1.75 -40.35 -4.39
N ASP A 146 -2.56 -41.41 -4.47
CA ASP A 146 -2.64 -42.44 -3.43
C ASP A 146 -1.26 -42.96 -2.99
N GLY A 147 -1.03 -42.98 -1.67
CA GLY A 147 0.23 -43.44 -1.06
C GLY A 147 1.28 -42.35 -0.85
N VAL A 148 0.99 -41.11 -1.27
CA VAL A 148 1.94 -40.00 -1.22
C VAL A 148 1.56 -39.02 -0.12
N GLN A 149 2.54 -38.66 0.70
CA GLN A 149 2.36 -37.69 1.76
C GLN A 149 3.21 -36.45 1.48
N ALA A 150 2.53 -35.30 1.37
CA ALA A 150 3.14 -33.99 1.49
C ALA A 150 2.80 -33.45 2.89
N ARG A 151 3.79 -32.94 3.62
CA ARG A 151 3.56 -32.37 4.94
C ARG A 151 4.03 -30.94 4.95
N GLN A 152 3.17 -30.05 5.41
CA GLN A 152 3.56 -28.68 5.68
C GLN A 152 4.60 -28.68 6.79
N LEU A 153 5.72 -28.01 6.55
CA LEU A 153 6.71 -27.80 7.59
C LEU A 153 6.31 -26.54 8.36
N SER A 154 6.29 -26.65 9.69
CA SER A 154 6.18 -25.49 10.56
C SER A 154 7.36 -24.56 10.27
N CYS A 155 7.08 -23.25 10.18
CA CYS A 155 8.12 -22.26 9.94
C CYS A 155 9.13 -22.25 11.09
N PHE A 156 10.29 -22.88 10.90
CA PHE A 156 11.36 -22.87 11.88
C PHE A 156 12.13 -21.55 11.78
N TYR A 157 12.11 -20.76 12.86
CA TYR A 157 12.87 -19.51 13.00
C TYR A 157 14.39 -19.69 12.75
N THR A 158 14.92 -20.91 12.91
CA THR A 158 16.34 -21.23 12.75
C THR A 158 16.89 -21.07 11.33
N PHE A 159 16.04 -20.97 10.29
CA PHE A 159 16.50 -20.77 8.91
C PHE A 159 16.26 -19.36 8.35
N GLY A 160 15.56 -18.47 9.06
CA GLY A 160 15.26 -17.11 8.56
C GLY A 160 14.51 -17.05 7.21
N GLN A 161 13.96 -18.17 6.73
CA GLN A 161 13.55 -18.37 5.33
C GLN A 161 12.03 -18.53 5.11
N CYS A 162 11.20 -18.36 6.14
CA CYS A 162 9.79 -18.03 5.93
C CYS A 162 9.68 -16.51 5.73
N GLY A 163 10.24 -16.03 4.61
CA GLY A 163 10.28 -14.62 4.25
C GLY A 163 8.93 -14.15 3.76
N ASN A 164 7.95 -14.04 4.66
CA ASN A 164 6.76 -13.29 4.34
C ASN A 164 7.17 -11.82 4.19
N ARG A 165 7.01 -11.25 3.00
CA ARG A 165 7.25 -9.83 2.75
C ARG A 165 5.89 -9.17 2.55
N ILE A 166 5.61 -8.18 3.38
CA ILE A 166 4.47 -7.29 3.15
C ILE A 166 5.02 -5.93 2.77
N LEU A 167 4.55 -5.43 1.64
CA LEU A 167 4.71 -4.05 1.22
C LEU A 167 3.35 -3.38 1.35
N TYR A 168 3.33 -2.11 1.67
CA TYR A 168 2.10 -1.35 1.68
C TYR A 168 2.33 0.04 1.10
N THR A 169 1.26 0.59 0.55
CA THR A 169 1.17 1.95 0.05
C THR A 169 -0.05 2.62 0.67
N LEU A 170 0.18 3.70 1.41
CA LEU A 170 -0.90 4.53 1.96
C LEU A 170 -1.13 5.72 1.04
N THR A 171 -2.36 5.87 0.55
CA THR A 171 -2.79 6.95 -0.34
C THR A 171 -3.77 7.87 0.37
N PHE A 172 -3.45 9.17 0.41
CA PHE A 172 -4.33 10.21 0.91
C PHE A 172 -5.04 10.93 -0.24
N SER A 173 -6.36 11.08 -0.13
CA SER A 173 -7.14 11.99 -0.97
C SER A 173 -7.63 13.15 -0.11
N PHE A 174 -7.42 14.38 -0.57
CA PHE A 174 -7.78 15.58 0.18
C PHE A 174 -8.24 16.71 -0.75
N VAL A 175 -9.01 17.63 -0.19
CA VAL A 175 -9.37 18.90 -0.80
C VAL A 175 -8.37 19.95 -0.29
N PRO A 176 -7.52 20.53 -1.14
CA PRO A 176 -6.57 21.54 -0.71
C PRO A 176 -7.25 22.73 -0.02
N HIS A 177 -6.59 23.34 0.97
CA HIS A 177 -7.07 24.57 1.58
C HIS A 177 -6.93 25.74 0.61
N GLY A 178 -7.93 25.90 -0.25
CA GLY A 178 -7.93 26.87 -1.34
C GLY A 178 -6.91 26.51 -2.42
N GLU A 179 -7.30 26.62 -3.69
CA GLU A 179 -6.28 26.98 -4.67
C GLU A 179 -5.69 28.33 -4.25
N PRO A 180 -4.41 28.65 -4.54
CA PRO A 180 -3.86 29.97 -4.29
C PRO A 180 -4.71 30.97 -5.06
N VAL A 181 -5.77 31.49 -4.43
CA VAL A 181 -6.54 32.59 -4.98
C VAL A 181 -5.51 33.72 -5.03
N PRO A 182 -5.20 34.27 -6.22
CA PRO A 182 -4.27 35.36 -6.31
C PRO A 182 -4.67 36.38 -5.25
N GLU A 183 -3.71 36.82 -4.45
CA GLU A 183 -4.04 37.78 -3.40
C GLU A 183 -4.74 38.99 -4.06
N PRO A 184 -5.61 39.72 -3.35
CA PRO A 184 -6.24 40.91 -3.92
C PRO A 184 -5.25 41.87 -4.59
N GLY A 185 -4.01 41.92 -4.09
CA GLY A 185 -2.90 42.66 -4.72
C GLY A 185 -2.43 42.08 -6.06
N THR A 186 -2.40 40.75 -6.22
CA THR A 186 -2.08 40.10 -7.49
C THR A 186 -3.15 40.39 -8.54
N TRP A 187 -4.43 40.38 -8.18
CA TRP A 187 -5.50 40.81 -9.09
C TRP A 187 -5.32 42.26 -9.52
N ALA A 188 -5.00 43.14 -8.56
CA ALA A 188 -4.73 44.53 -8.87
C ALA A 188 -3.52 44.69 -9.80
N MET A 189 -2.42 43.96 -9.57
CA MET A 189 -1.23 44.00 -10.42
C MET A 189 -1.50 43.46 -11.83
N MET A 190 -2.32 42.41 -11.97
CA MET A 190 -2.76 41.91 -13.28
C MET A 190 -3.59 42.98 -14.00
N LEU A 191 -4.57 43.58 -13.32
CA LEU A 191 -5.41 44.64 -13.90
C LEU A 191 -4.58 45.87 -14.30
N ILE A 192 -3.63 46.29 -13.47
CA ILE A 192 -2.70 47.39 -13.79
C ILE A 192 -1.83 47.02 -14.99
N GLY A 193 -1.28 45.80 -15.02
CA GLY A 193 -0.45 45.31 -16.12
C GLY A 193 -1.21 45.31 -17.45
N PHE A 194 -2.42 44.73 -17.47
CA PHE A 194 -3.27 44.73 -18.66
C PHE A 194 -3.73 46.14 -19.05
N GLY A 195 -4.05 46.99 -18.07
CA GLY A 195 -4.41 48.39 -18.28
C GLY A 195 -3.27 49.20 -18.92
N ALA A 196 -2.04 49.01 -18.43
CA ALA A 196 -0.84 49.67 -18.97
C ALA A 196 -0.55 49.25 -20.40
N ILE A 197 -0.64 47.94 -20.70
CA ILE A 197 -0.46 47.41 -22.06
C ILE A 197 -1.54 47.98 -22.99
N GLY A 198 -2.82 47.93 -22.60
CA GLY A 198 -3.92 48.46 -23.39
C GLY A 198 -3.80 49.97 -23.66
N ALA A 199 -3.41 50.75 -22.65
CA ALA A 199 -3.17 52.18 -22.80
C ALA A 199 -2.04 52.50 -23.79
N SER A 200 -0.97 51.69 -23.77
CA SER A 200 0.17 51.86 -24.69
C SER A 200 -0.22 51.65 -26.15
N LEU A 201 -1.04 50.62 -26.44
CA LEU A 201 -1.55 50.33 -27.78
C LEU A 201 -2.49 51.43 -28.29
N ARG A 202 -3.38 51.95 -27.43
CA ARG A 202 -4.32 53.02 -27.79
C ARG A 202 -3.61 54.34 -28.12
N ARG A 203 -2.49 54.64 -27.46
CA ARG A 203 -1.69 55.84 -27.76
C ARG A 203 -1.07 55.79 -29.16
N LYS A 204 -0.59 54.61 -29.59
CA LYS A 204 0.07 54.44 -30.89
C LYS A 204 -0.91 54.56 -32.07
N SER A 205 -2.14 54.04 -31.92
CA SER A 205 -3.19 54.13 -32.95
C SER A 205 -3.55 55.57 -33.33
N ARG A 206 -3.51 56.53 -32.39
CA ARG A 206 -3.87 57.93 -32.65
C ARG A 206 -2.89 58.68 -33.56
N ASN A 207 -1.63 58.24 -33.63
CA ASN A 207 -0.61 58.92 -34.43
C ASN A 207 -0.59 58.46 -35.89
N ASN A 208 -1.32 57.40 -36.23
CA ASN A 208 -1.40 56.88 -37.61
C ASN A 208 -2.65 57.36 -38.36
N ALA A 209 -3.44 58.26 -37.78
CA ALA A 209 -4.46 59.00 -38.53
C ALA A 209 -3.74 60.09 -39.36
N SER A 210 -3.08 59.66 -40.43
CA SER A 210 -2.57 60.58 -41.45
C SER A 210 -3.76 61.34 -42.04
N PRO A 211 -3.80 62.67 -41.99
CA PRO A 211 -4.78 63.42 -42.76
C PRO A 211 -4.50 63.13 -44.23
N GLU A 212 -5.38 62.35 -44.86
CA GLU A 212 -5.47 62.21 -46.30
C GLU A 212 -5.85 63.59 -46.84
N LEU A 213 -4.84 64.35 -47.27
CA LEU A 213 -5.02 65.66 -47.89
C LEU A 213 -5.36 65.46 -49.37
N ALA A 214 -6.48 66.05 -49.75
CA ALA A 214 -6.96 66.25 -51.12
C ALA A 214 -6.07 67.20 -51.94
#